data_AF-A0A4E9FYF7-F1
#
_entry.id   AF-A0A4E9FYF7-F1
#
_cell.length_a   1.000
_cell.length_b   1.000
_cell.length_c   1.000
_cell.angle_alpha   90.00
_cell.angle_beta   90.00
_cell.angle_gamma   90.00
#
_symmetry.space_group_name_H-M   'P 1'
#
loop_
_entity.id
_entity.type
_entity.pdbx_description
1 polymer ?
#
loop_
_entity_poly.entity_id
_entity_poly.type
_entity_poly.pdbx_seq_one_letter_code
_entity_poly.pdbx_strand_id
1 'polypeptide(L)'
;MEKLLALENYTIIVYLHGSTHSRQWTNRVDTYNVLSEMDFHVLCLDYRGFGDSSGYPNETGIITDSVFLFNYTKNLAGENDVFIWGHSMGSGVSIAVTMELSMKHMPPAGLILEAPFNNAIDLITQSSESVAWRWTPWFNIFIKQSVSNAGIHFNSDINIKL
;
A
#
# COMPACT_ATOMS: atom_id res chain seq x y z
N MET A 1 20.28 -0.09 12.74
CA MET A 1 19.08 -0.48 11.99
C MET A 1 19.47 -1.21 10.72
N GLU A 2 20.08 -0.57 9.73
CA GLU A 2 20.40 -1.19 8.42
C GLU A 2 21.17 -2.52 8.51
N LYS A 3 22.16 -2.62 9.41
CA LYS A 3 22.91 -3.87 9.64
C LYS A 3 22.04 -5.05 10.08
N LEU A 4 20.88 -4.82 10.69
CA LEU A 4 19.97 -5.88 11.11
C LEU A 4 19.26 -6.51 9.91
N LEU A 5 18.94 -5.72 8.88
CA LEU A 5 18.27 -6.21 7.67
C LEU A 5 19.15 -7.16 6.85
N ALA A 6 20.47 -7.10 7.04
CA ALA A 6 21.45 -7.97 6.40
C ALA A 6 21.76 -9.25 7.18
N LEU A 7 21.20 -9.43 8.39
CA LEU A 7 21.34 -10.69 9.13
C LEU A 7 20.58 -11.79 8.41
N GLU A 8 21.18 -12.96 8.19
CA GLU A 8 20.56 -14.08 7.47
C GLU A 8 19.39 -14.70 8.24
N ASN A 9 18.50 -15.39 7.51
CA ASN A 9 17.31 -16.10 8.02
C ASN A 9 16.23 -15.21 8.64
N TYR A 10 16.16 -13.94 8.23
CA TYR A 10 15.06 -13.05 8.59
C TYR A 10 14.16 -12.82 7.38
N THR A 11 12.86 -12.68 7.63
CA THR A 11 11.91 -12.24 6.61
C THR A 11 11.58 -10.77 6.84
N ILE A 12 11.60 -9.98 5.77
CA ILE A 12 11.36 -8.54 5.82
C ILE A 12 10.00 -8.23 5.19
N ILE A 13 9.20 -7.40 5.86
CA ILE A 13 7.88 -6.97 5.42
C ILE A 13 7.92 -5.47 5.17
N VAL A 14 7.69 -5.08 3.92
CA VAL A 14 7.38 -3.70 3.54
C VAL A 14 5.87 -3.51 3.70
N TYR A 15 5.47 -2.82 4.76
CA TYR A 15 4.07 -2.58 5.10
C TYR A 15 3.57 -1.23 4.54
N LEU A 16 2.51 -1.29 3.74
CA LEU A 16 1.84 -0.15 3.11
C LEU A 16 0.44 0.02 3.72
N HIS A 17 0.23 1.16 4.38
CA HIS A 17 -0.93 1.38 5.23
C HIS A 17 -2.18 1.87 4.46
N GLY A 18 -3.33 1.92 5.14
CA GLY A 18 -4.61 2.39 4.59
C GLY A 18 -4.75 3.91 4.50
N SER A 19 -5.88 4.42 4.02
CA SER A 19 -6.11 5.85 3.74
C SER A 19 -6.27 6.75 4.97
N THR A 20 -6.44 6.20 6.16
CA THR A 20 -6.67 6.98 7.38
C THR A 20 -5.39 7.14 8.20
N HIS A 21 -5.29 8.21 8.99
CA HIS A 21 -4.21 8.44 9.97
C HIS A 21 -2.80 8.42 9.36
N SER A 22 -1.83 7.75 9.98
CA SER A 22 -0.43 7.68 9.56
C SER A 22 0.21 6.40 10.11
N ARG A 23 1.44 6.08 9.71
CA ARG A 23 2.18 4.87 10.11
C ARG A 23 2.19 4.62 11.62
N GLN A 24 2.13 5.68 12.43
CA GLN A 24 2.16 5.61 13.90
C GLN A 24 0.83 5.27 14.58
N TRP A 25 -0.27 5.09 13.84
CA TRP A 25 -1.58 4.83 14.46
C TRP A 25 -1.56 3.53 15.27
N THR A 26 -2.21 3.52 16.45
CA THR A 26 -2.03 2.46 17.47
C THR A 26 -2.24 1.05 16.93
N ASN A 27 -3.30 0.82 16.16
CA ASN A 27 -3.57 -0.51 15.59
C ASN A 27 -2.49 -0.98 14.61
N ARG A 28 -1.76 -0.07 13.95
CA ARG A 28 -0.63 -0.39 13.07
C ARG A 28 0.61 -0.72 13.87
N VAL A 29 0.86 0.04 14.94
CA VAL A 29 1.93 -0.26 15.90
C VAL A 29 1.73 -1.64 16.51
N ASP A 30 0.50 -2.01 16.85
CA ASP A 30 0.17 -3.36 17.30
C ASP A 30 0.50 -4.42 16.23
N THR A 31 0.16 -4.18 14.96
CA THR A 31 0.57 -5.04 13.85
C THR A 31 2.09 -5.16 13.74
N TYR A 32 2.84 -4.05 13.85
CA TYR A 32 4.30 -4.07 13.79
C TYR A 32 4.91 -4.85 14.94
N ASN A 33 4.34 -4.73 16.14
CA ASN A 33 4.79 -5.45 17.33
C ASN A 33 4.56 -6.96 17.17
N VAL A 34 3.36 -7.38 16.73
CA VAL A 34 3.08 -8.80 16.45
C VAL A 34 4.03 -9.37 15.41
N LEU A 35 4.29 -8.62 14.33
CA LEU A 35 5.25 -9.06 13.30
C LEU A 35 6.68 -9.14 13.86
N SER A 36 7.09 -8.19 14.69
CA SER A 36 8.41 -8.19 15.32
C SER A 36 8.58 -9.32 16.33
N GLU A 37 7.52 -9.69 17.06
CA GLU A 37 7.49 -10.86 17.96
C GLU A 37 7.60 -12.20 17.20
N MET A 38 7.26 -12.20 15.91
CA MET A 38 7.44 -13.34 15.01
C MET A 38 8.79 -13.31 14.27
N ASP A 39 9.76 -12.52 14.75
CA ASP A 39 11.07 -12.32 14.14
C ASP A 39 11.03 -11.74 12.71
N PHE A 40 9.98 -10.99 12.35
CA PHE A 40 9.97 -10.22 11.11
C PHE A 40 10.59 -8.83 11.30
N HIS A 41 11.31 -8.37 10.29
CA HIS A 41 11.68 -6.96 10.18
C HIS A 41 10.59 -6.21 9.42
N VAL A 42 10.09 -5.12 9.98
CA VAL A 42 9.04 -4.32 9.36
C VAL A 42 9.59 -2.96 8.93
N LEU A 43 9.42 -2.63 7.65
CA LEU A 43 9.63 -1.28 7.13
C LEU A 43 8.30 -0.72 6.67
N CYS A 44 8.04 0.54 7.01
CA CYS A 44 6.87 1.27 6.56
C CYS A 44 7.24 2.73 6.30
N LEU A 45 6.39 3.44 5.56
CA LEU A 45 6.48 4.88 5.35
C LEU A 45 5.13 5.52 5.61
N ASP A 46 5.14 6.83 5.78
CA ASP A 46 3.94 7.63 5.55
C ASP A 46 3.91 8.07 4.09
N TYR A 47 2.77 7.90 3.44
CA TYR A 47 2.54 8.48 2.12
C TYR A 47 2.72 10.00 2.14
N ARG A 48 3.09 10.60 1.01
CA ARG A 48 3.15 12.06 0.88
C ARG A 48 1.86 12.74 1.38
N GLY A 49 1.99 13.74 2.25
CA GLY A 49 0.88 14.42 2.91
C GLY A 49 0.29 13.68 4.13
N PHE A 50 0.85 12.54 4.53
CA PHE A 50 0.49 11.79 5.74
C PHE A 50 1.59 11.92 6.80
N GLY A 51 1.19 11.94 8.08
CA GLY A 51 2.12 11.98 9.21
C GLY A 51 3.19 13.07 9.03
N ASP A 52 4.46 12.65 9.03
CA ASP A 52 5.61 13.56 8.87
C ASP A 52 6.01 13.79 7.39
N SER A 53 5.39 13.09 6.45
CA SER A 53 5.72 13.18 5.02
C SER A 53 5.09 14.41 4.38
N SER A 54 5.93 15.23 3.73
CA SER A 54 5.48 16.42 2.99
C SER A 54 4.74 16.11 1.68
N GLY A 55 4.15 17.13 1.06
CA GLY A 55 3.53 17.03 -0.27
C GLY A 55 2.04 16.67 -0.26
N TYR A 56 1.51 16.32 -1.44
CA TYR A 56 0.09 15.97 -1.64
C TYR A 56 -0.07 14.53 -2.14
N PRO A 57 -0.97 13.73 -1.54
CA PRO A 57 -1.19 12.34 -1.92
C PRO A 57 -1.77 12.24 -3.33
N ASN A 58 -0.96 11.73 -4.26
CA ASN A 58 -1.39 11.34 -5.59
C ASN A 58 -0.85 9.94 -5.91
N GLU A 59 -1.59 9.18 -6.72
CA GLU A 59 -1.34 7.75 -6.92
C GLU A 59 0.06 7.46 -7.47
N THR A 60 0.46 8.10 -8.57
CA THR A 60 1.79 7.94 -9.17
C THR A 60 2.90 8.22 -8.16
N GLY A 61 2.73 9.28 -7.38
CA GLY A 61 3.66 9.66 -6.35
C GLY A 61 3.79 8.63 -5.24
N ILE A 62 2.66 8.19 -4.70
CA ILE A 62 2.60 7.17 -3.65
C ILE A 62 3.27 5.87 -4.12
N ILE A 63 2.99 5.44 -5.36
CA ILE A 63 3.61 4.26 -5.95
C ILE A 63 5.13 4.45 -6.06
N THR A 64 5.58 5.60 -6.56
CA THR A 64 7.02 5.93 -6.69
C THR A 64 7.73 5.85 -5.35
N ASP A 65 7.16 6.47 -4.31
CA ASP A 65 7.72 6.50 -2.95
C ASP A 65 7.79 5.06 -2.36
N SER A 66 6.79 4.24 -2.67
CA SER A 66 6.70 2.85 -2.20
C SER A 66 7.66 1.90 -2.93
N VAL A 67 7.83 2.08 -4.24
CA VAL A 67 8.88 1.39 -5.03
C VAL A 67 10.27 1.76 -4.51
N PHE A 68 10.50 3.02 -4.18
CA PHE A 68 11.76 3.47 -3.57
C PHE A 68 12.02 2.77 -2.24
N LEU A 69 11.03 2.70 -1.34
CA LEU A 69 11.14 1.99 -0.07
C LEU A 69 11.45 0.49 -0.28
N PHE A 70 10.77 -0.16 -1.22
CA PHE A 70 11.04 -1.57 -1.51
C PHE A 70 12.47 -1.77 -2.00
N ASN A 71 12.94 -0.97 -2.97
CA ASN A 71 14.30 -1.07 -3.49
C ASN A 71 15.35 -0.79 -2.41
N TYR A 72 15.12 0.23 -1.58
CA TYR A 72 15.95 0.54 -0.42
C TYR A 72 16.04 -0.67 0.53
N THR A 73 14.91 -1.30 0.81
CA THR A 73 14.84 -2.50 1.65
C THR A 73 15.59 -3.66 1.01
N LYS A 74 15.34 -3.95 -0.27
CA LYS A 74 15.94 -5.08 -0.98
C LYS A 74 17.46 -4.95 -1.10
N ASN A 75 17.98 -3.73 -1.26
CA ASN A 75 19.41 -3.45 -1.28
C ASN A 75 20.09 -3.73 0.08
N LEU A 76 19.35 -3.66 1.19
CA LEU A 76 19.86 -3.94 2.54
C LEU A 76 19.57 -5.38 3.00
N ALA A 77 18.69 -6.10 2.30
CA ALA A 77 18.18 -7.41 2.70
C ALA A 77 19.18 -8.56 2.54
N GLY A 78 20.21 -8.41 1.70
CA GLY A 78 21.03 -9.55 1.28
C GLY A 78 20.18 -10.64 0.62
N GLU A 79 20.32 -11.87 1.09
CA GLU A 79 19.55 -13.04 0.61
C GLU A 79 18.17 -13.17 1.27
N ASN A 80 17.81 -12.29 2.21
CA ASN A 80 16.52 -12.36 2.89
C ASN A 80 15.34 -12.10 1.93
N ASP A 81 14.24 -12.79 2.21
CA ASP A 81 12.98 -12.59 1.50
C ASP A 81 12.32 -11.28 1.91
N VAL A 82 11.88 -10.50 0.92
CA VAL A 82 11.18 -9.23 1.12
C VAL A 82 9.77 -9.36 0.59
N PHE A 83 8.79 -9.33 1.48
CA PHE A 83 7.36 -9.35 1.19
C PHE A 83 6.80 -7.94 1.19
N ILE A 84 5.74 -7.71 0.42
CA ILE A 84 4.94 -6.50 0.50
C ILE A 84 3.60 -6.83 1.15
N TRP A 85 3.22 -6.09 2.20
CA TRP A 85 1.90 -6.19 2.83
C TRP A 85 1.14 -4.89 2.60
N GLY A 86 -0.01 -4.95 1.93
CA GLY A 86 -0.91 -3.81 1.76
C GLY A 86 -2.21 -3.94 2.54
N HIS A 87 -2.54 -2.94 3.37
CA HIS A 87 -3.82 -2.88 4.10
C HIS A 87 -4.74 -1.77 3.55
N SER A 88 -6.00 -2.11 3.27
CA SER A 88 -7.02 -1.17 2.76
C SER A 88 -6.50 -0.44 1.52
N MET A 89 -6.45 0.89 1.48
CA MET A 89 -5.82 1.65 0.37
C MET A 89 -4.42 1.14 0.00
N GLY A 90 -3.65 0.71 1.00
CA GLY A 90 -2.33 0.12 0.81
C GLY A 90 -2.34 -1.16 -0.04
N SER A 91 -3.46 -1.89 -0.13
CA SER A 91 -3.57 -3.05 -1.03
C SER A 91 -3.44 -2.63 -2.50
N GLY A 92 -4.12 -1.53 -2.89
CA GLY A 92 -4.05 -1.00 -4.25
C GLY A 92 -2.65 -0.48 -4.59
N VAL A 93 -2.02 0.19 -3.62
CA VAL A 93 -0.61 0.61 -3.72
C VAL A 93 0.30 -0.61 -3.88
N SER A 94 0.20 -1.61 -3.00
CA SER A 94 1.04 -2.80 -3.02
C SER A 94 0.91 -3.61 -4.31
N ILE A 95 -0.28 -3.70 -4.89
CA ILE A 95 -0.49 -4.36 -6.19
C ILE A 95 0.21 -3.56 -7.30
N ALA A 96 0.03 -2.24 -7.34
CA ALA A 96 0.67 -1.40 -8.36
C ALA A 96 2.20 -1.42 -8.25
N VAL A 97 2.74 -1.36 -7.03
CA VAL A 97 4.17 -1.50 -6.73
C VAL A 97 4.69 -2.87 -7.15
N THR A 98 3.99 -3.95 -6.78
CA THR A 98 4.36 -5.32 -7.17
C THR A 98 4.39 -5.46 -8.69
N MET A 99 3.39 -4.93 -9.39
CA MET A 99 3.36 -4.92 -10.86
C MET A 99 4.58 -4.18 -11.44
N GLU A 100 4.88 -2.97 -10.95
CA GLU A 100 6.03 -2.19 -11.43
C GLU A 100 7.36 -2.91 -11.20
N LEU A 101 7.52 -3.55 -10.04
CA LEU A 101 8.70 -4.33 -9.67
C LEU A 101 8.83 -5.60 -10.53
N SER A 102 7.72 -6.32 -10.75
CA SER A 102 7.69 -7.52 -11.60
C SER A 102 8.05 -7.20 -13.06
N MET A 103 7.54 -6.08 -13.60
CA MET A 103 7.93 -5.62 -14.95
C MET A 103 9.42 -5.27 -15.06
N LYS A 104 10.05 -4.89 -13.95
CA LYS A 104 11.50 -4.65 -13.85
C LYS A 104 12.30 -5.90 -13.47
N HIS A 105 11.68 -7.08 -13.45
CA HIS A 105 12.29 -8.36 -13.05
C HIS A 105 12.86 -8.37 -11.62
N MET A 106 12.26 -7.60 -10.72
CA MET A 106 12.64 -7.55 -9.30
C MET A 106 11.40 -7.77 -8.40
N PRO A 107 10.61 -8.85 -8.60
CA PRO A 107 9.40 -9.05 -7.82
C PRO A 107 9.70 -9.24 -6.31
N PRO A 108 8.78 -8.85 -5.42
CA PRO A 108 8.84 -9.25 -4.03
C PRO A 108 8.73 -10.79 -3.90
N ALA A 109 9.22 -11.33 -2.78
CA ALA A 109 9.09 -12.75 -2.45
C ALA A 109 7.61 -13.19 -2.32
N GLY A 110 6.74 -12.24 -1.97
CA GLY A 110 5.30 -12.42 -2.00
C GLY A 110 4.55 -11.12 -1.72
N LEU A 111 3.25 -11.16 -2.02
CA LEU A 111 2.31 -10.05 -1.82
C LEU A 111 1.19 -10.50 -0.87
N ILE A 112 1.04 -9.78 0.24
CA ILE A 112 -0.01 -9.98 1.24
C ILE A 112 -1.01 -8.83 1.10
N LEU A 113 -2.29 -9.16 0.97
CA LEU A 113 -3.38 -8.20 0.81
C LEU A 113 -4.38 -8.34 1.96
N GLU A 114 -4.56 -7.25 2.71
CA GLU A 114 -5.48 -7.17 3.83
C GLU A 114 -6.60 -6.16 3.51
N ALA A 115 -7.85 -6.61 3.58
CA ALA A 115 -9.03 -5.85 3.17
C ALA A 115 -8.90 -5.20 1.76
N PRO A 116 -8.54 -5.96 0.71
CA PRO A 116 -8.34 -5.41 -0.63
C PRO A 116 -9.65 -5.00 -1.31
N PHE A 117 -9.51 -4.19 -2.36
CA PHE A 117 -10.61 -3.77 -3.24
C PHE A 117 -10.17 -3.82 -4.71
N ASN A 118 -11.14 -3.93 -5.63
CA ASN A 118 -10.89 -4.06 -7.07
C ASN A 118 -10.35 -2.77 -7.69
N ASN A 119 -10.98 -1.64 -7.41
CA ASN A 119 -10.56 -0.31 -7.82
C ASN A 119 -11.21 0.76 -6.93
N ALA A 120 -10.69 1.99 -6.95
CA ALA A 120 -11.15 3.07 -6.08
C ALA A 120 -12.64 3.40 -6.27
N ILE A 121 -13.15 3.28 -7.50
CA ILE A 121 -14.56 3.52 -7.82
C ILE A 121 -15.44 2.44 -7.19
N ASP A 122 -15.05 1.17 -7.28
CA ASP A 122 -15.73 0.04 -6.65
C ASP A 122 -15.74 0.19 -5.14
N LEU A 123 -14.59 0.55 -4.54
CA LEU A 123 -14.50 0.80 -3.11
C LEU A 123 -15.56 1.82 -2.67
N ILE A 124 -15.62 2.98 -3.32
CA ILE A 124 -16.53 4.05 -2.88
C ILE A 124 -17.98 3.69 -3.21
N THR A 125 -18.25 3.10 -4.38
CA THR A 125 -19.63 2.77 -4.81
C THR A 125 -20.21 1.56 -4.08
N GLN A 126 -19.37 0.67 -3.55
CA GLN A 126 -19.81 -0.52 -2.81
C GLN A 126 -19.69 -0.35 -1.30
N SER A 127 -18.97 0.68 -0.82
CA SER A 127 -18.87 1.04 0.59
C SER A 127 -20.23 1.19 1.28
N SER A 128 -20.29 0.79 2.55
CA SER A 128 -21.46 1.01 3.42
C SER A 128 -21.73 2.50 3.66
N GLU A 129 -20.67 3.30 3.60
CA GLU A 129 -20.62 4.73 3.82
C GLU A 129 -21.36 5.50 2.72
N SER A 130 -21.36 4.95 1.51
CA SER A 130 -22.08 5.52 0.38
C SER A 130 -23.58 5.17 0.35
N VAL A 131 -24.05 4.18 1.13
CA VAL A 131 -25.42 3.62 1.05
C VAL A 131 -26.48 4.72 1.02
N ALA A 132 -26.38 5.70 1.92
CA ALA A 132 -27.36 6.77 2.08
C ALA A 132 -27.47 7.70 0.86
N TRP A 133 -26.45 7.76 0.01
CA TRP A 133 -26.33 8.73 -1.08
C TRP A 133 -26.36 8.09 -2.47
N ARG A 134 -26.13 6.78 -2.58
CA ARG A 134 -26.06 6.03 -3.87
C ARG A 134 -27.28 6.17 -4.76
N TRP A 135 -28.47 6.35 -4.18
CA TRP A 135 -29.72 6.49 -4.92
C TRP A 135 -29.87 7.85 -5.62
N THR A 136 -29.04 8.84 -5.27
CA THR A 136 -29.14 10.18 -5.85
C THR A 136 -28.44 10.25 -7.22
N PRO A 137 -28.99 10.97 -8.21
CA PRO A 137 -28.33 11.16 -9.52
C PRO A 137 -26.95 11.82 -9.40
N TRP A 138 -26.79 12.66 -8.38
CA TRP A 138 -25.57 13.40 -8.07
C TRP A 138 -24.42 12.52 -7.60
N PHE A 139 -24.69 11.33 -7.04
CA PHE A 139 -23.66 10.44 -6.53
C PHE A 139 -22.65 10.05 -7.63
N ASN A 140 -23.14 9.65 -8.81
CA ASN A 140 -22.25 9.31 -9.92
C ASN A 140 -21.40 10.52 -10.35
N ILE A 141 -21.99 11.71 -10.41
CA ILE A 141 -21.30 12.92 -10.88
C ILE A 141 -20.26 13.37 -9.84
N PHE A 142 -20.64 13.56 -8.58
CA PHE A 142 -19.71 14.11 -7.59
C PHE A 142 -18.69 13.10 -7.08
N ILE A 143 -18.98 11.81 -7.12
CA ILE A 143 -18.06 10.79 -6.61
C ILE A 143 -17.23 10.20 -7.73
N LYS A 144 -17.85 9.56 -8.74
CA LYS A 144 -17.08 8.86 -9.77
C LYS A 144 -16.22 9.80 -10.61
N GLN A 145 -16.81 10.93 -11.05
CA GLN A 145 -16.07 11.89 -11.87
C GLN A 145 -14.95 12.56 -11.07
N SER A 146 -15.19 12.95 -9.81
CA SER A 146 -14.17 13.62 -8.99
C SER A 146 -13.00 12.71 -8.66
N VAL A 147 -13.26 11.43 -8.33
CA VAL A 147 -12.22 10.43 -8.05
C VAL A 147 -11.37 10.18 -9.28
N SER A 148 -12.01 10.02 -10.45
CA SER A 148 -11.31 9.89 -11.73
C SER A 148 -10.47 11.13 -12.06
N ASN A 149 -11.03 12.34 -11.88
CA ASN A 149 -10.33 13.60 -12.12
C ASN A 149 -9.15 13.83 -11.16
N ALA A 150 -9.19 13.26 -9.96
CA ALA A 150 -8.09 13.30 -8.99
C ALA A 150 -6.93 12.35 -9.36
N GLY A 151 -7.10 11.51 -10.40
CA GLY A 151 -6.12 10.51 -10.80
C GLY A 151 -5.98 9.37 -9.79
N ILE A 152 -7.04 9.09 -9.04
CA ILE A 152 -7.09 7.99 -8.06
C ILE A 152 -7.93 6.87 -8.66
N HIS A 153 -7.25 5.84 -9.12
CA HIS A 153 -7.82 4.68 -9.80
C HIS A 153 -7.58 3.40 -8.99
N PHE A 154 -6.33 3.14 -8.57
CA PHE A 154 -5.94 1.91 -7.89
C PHE A 154 -6.53 0.65 -8.55
N ASN A 155 -6.32 0.48 -9.87
CA ASN A 155 -6.93 -0.58 -10.67
C ASN A 155 -6.33 -1.97 -10.38
N SER A 156 -6.57 -2.51 -9.19
CA SER A 156 -6.11 -3.83 -8.74
C SER A 156 -6.58 -4.94 -9.68
N ASP A 157 -7.80 -4.84 -10.22
CA ASP A 157 -8.42 -5.77 -11.16
C ASP A 157 -7.70 -5.90 -12.52
N ILE A 158 -6.96 -4.86 -12.90
CA ILE A 158 -6.08 -4.85 -14.07
C ILE A 158 -4.68 -5.32 -13.66
N ASN A 159 -4.13 -4.74 -12.59
CA ASN A 159 -2.73 -4.91 -12.21
C ASN A 159 -2.39 -6.31 -11.68
N ILE A 160 -3.37 -7.10 -11.20
CA ILE A 160 -3.16 -8.46 -10.68
C ILE A 160 -3.00 -9.53 -11.78
N LYS A 161 -3.28 -9.22 -13.05
CA LYS A 161 -3.36 -10.20 -14.14
C LYS A 161 -2.02 -10.48 -14.86
N LEU A 162 -0.92 -9.87 -14.42
CA LEU A 162 0.44 -10.08 -14.94
C LEU A 162 1.18 -11.11 -14.09
#